data_AF-A0A353T4W4-F1
#
_entry.id   AF-A0A353T4W4-F1
#
_cell.length_a   1.000
_cell.length_b   1.000
_cell.length_c   1.000
_cell.angle_alpha   90.00
_cell.angle_beta   90.00
_cell.angle_gamma   90.00
#
_symmetry.space_group_name_H-M   'P 1'
#
loop_
_entity.id
_entity.type
_entity.pdbx_description
1 polymer ?
#
loop_
_entity_poly.entity_id
_entity_poly.type
_entity_poly.pdbx_seq_one_letter_code
_entity_poly.pdbx_strand_id
1 'polypeptide(L)'
;MFCTVPEVNMYASENLTNGYARPYGLPNIWLSDEKAEGEFVTLSWTQKRRLSEMILFFDSDLNYRFQPSENNVIPQIVRDYDIYCRTGNRYEKLREVRGNHQRMNRIPMDSMETDGVRVVFLATNGSSRIGLYEIRIYE
;
A
#
# COMPACT_ATOMS: atom_id res chain seq x y z
N MET A 1 21.28 -18.70 -18.20
CA MET A 1 20.19 -17.86 -17.65
C MET A 1 19.49 -18.70 -16.60
N PHE A 2 19.54 -18.31 -15.33
CA PHE A 2 18.88 -19.04 -14.25
C PHE A 2 17.40 -18.61 -14.20
N CYS A 3 16.48 -19.58 -14.21
CA CYS A 3 15.05 -19.37 -13.97
C CYS A 3 14.59 -20.33 -12.88
N THR A 4 13.75 -19.86 -11.96
CA THR A 4 13.08 -20.70 -10.96
C THR A 4 11.75 -21.19 -11.53
N VAL A 5 11.40 -22.46 -11.29
CA VAL A 5 10.09 -23.03 -11.65
C VAL A 5 9.44 -23.59 -10.38
N PRO A 6 8.26 -23.08 -9.94
CA PRO A 6 7.52 -21.96 -10.55
C PRO A 6 8.27 -20.63 -10.43
N GLU A 7 7.89 -19.67 -11.28
CA GLU A 7 8.39 -18.29 -11.22
C GLU A 7 8.05 -17.69 -9.86
N VAL A 8 9.07 -17.29 -9.10
CA VAL A 8 8.86 -16.72 -7.77
C VAL A 8 8.66 -15.22 -7.92
N ASN A 9 7.39 -14.78 -7.98
CA ASN A 9 7.07 -13.36 -7.97
C ASN A 9 7.20 -12.80 -6.55
N MET A 10 8.42 -12.37 -6.21
CA MET A 10 8.79 -11.92 -4.86
C MET A 10 8.05 -10.66 -4.40
N TYR A 11 7.47 -9.90 -5.33
CA TYR A 11 6.86 -8.58 -5.07
C TYR A 11 5.36 -8.52 -5.43
N ALA A 12 4.70 -9.67 -5.46
CA ALA A 12 3.33 -9.79 -5.94
C ALA A 12 2.29 -9.18 -4.98
N SER A 13 1.12 -8.84 -5.52
CA SER A 13 0.00 -8.26 -4.77
C SER A 13 -0.51 -9.15 -3.62
N GLU A 14 -0.28 -10.45 -3.72
CA GLU A 14 -0.62 -11.49 -2.77
C GLU A 14 0.11 -11.30 -1.42
N ASN A 15 1.25 -10.61 -1.42
CA ASN A 15 1.95 -10.23 -0.20
C ASN A 15 1.12 -9.25 0.66
N LEU A 16 0.22 -8.46 0.04
CA LEU A 16 -0.52 -7.41 0.74
C LEU A 16 -1.59 -7.94 1.69
N THR A 17 -2.07 -9.17 1.49
CA THR A 17 -3.21 -9.72 2.24
C THR A 17 -2.86 -10.99 3.02
N ASN A 18 -1.58 -11.32 3.15
CA ASN A 18 -1.14 -12.59 3.75
C ASN A 18 -0.91 -12.53 5.28
N GLY A 19 -1.14 -11.37 5.92
CA GLY A 19 -1.06 -11.19 7.37
C GLY A 19 0.29 -10.73 7.91
N TYR A 20 1.30 -10.52 7.05
CA TYR A 20 2.65 -10.14 7.46
C TYR A 20 2.98 -8.68 7.09
N ALA A 21 3.15 -7.81 8.10
CA ALA A 21 3.48 -6.38 7.92
C ALA A 21 4.98 -6.07 7.76
N ARG A 22 5.80 -7.08 7.44
CA ARG A 22 7.27 -7.01 7.41
C ARG A 22 7.86 -8.13 6.53
N PRO A 23 9.16 -8.10 6.20
CA PRO A 23 9.82 -9.23 5.54
C PRO A 23 9.59 -10.54 6.32
N TYR A 24 9.15 -11.57 5.61
CA TYR A 24 8.85 -12.88 6.18
C TYR A 24 9.12 -13.97 5.13
N GLY A 25 10.16 -14.78 5.35
CA GLY A 25 10.67 -15.75 4.38
C GLY A 25 11.36 -15.07 3.18
N LEU A 26 10.57 -14.43 2.32
CA LEU A 26 10.97 -13.58 1.20
C LEU A 26 10.79 -12.09 1.57
N PRO A 27 11.06 -11.11 0.68
CA PRO A 27 10.89 -9.69 0.98
C PRO A 27 9.50 -9.31 1.50
N ASN A 28 8.46 -10.06 1.10
CA ASN A 28 7.08 -9.93 1.57
C ASN A 28 6.54 -8.51 1.45
N ILE A 29 6.75 -7.89 0.29
CA ILE A 29 6.42 -6.49 0.04
C ILE A 29 5.90 -6.40 -1.40
N TRP A 30 4.88 -5.59 -1.62
CA TRP A 30 4.57 -5.13 -2.97
C TRP A 30 5.44 -3.90 -3.27
N LEU A 31 6.17 -3.96 -4.38
CA LEU A 31 6.96 -2.85 -4.90
C LEU A 31 6.41 -2.45 -6.26
N SER A 32 6.24 -1.14 -6.47
CA SER A 32 5.93 -0.62 -7.79
C SER A 32 7.15 -0.62 -8.72
N ASP A 33 6.91 -0.35 -10.00
CA ASP A 33 7.95 0.05 -10.93
C ASP A 33 8.66 1.36 -10.49
N GLU A 34 9.71 1.77 -11.20
CA GLU A 34 10.50 3.00 -10.92
C GLU A 34 9.75 4.30 -11.23
N LYS A 35 8.47 4.33 -10.89
CA LYS A 35 7.60 5.50 -10.98
C LYS A 35 6.64 5.44 -9.81
N ALA A 36 6.77 6.38 -8.87
CA ALA A 36 5.87 6.45 -7.73
C ALA A 36 4.48 7.01 -8.08
N GLU A 37 4.41 7.89 -9.08
CA GLU A 37 3.19 8.62 -9.41
C GLU A 37 2.23 7.81 -10.28
N GLY A 38 1.02 7.60 -9.77
CA GLY A 38 -0.08 6.97 -10.49
C GLY A 38 -0.18 5.46 -10.30
N GLU A 39 0.76 4.87 -9.57
CA GLU A 39 0.72 3.46 -9.19
C GLU A 39 -0.45 3.18 -8.25
N PHE A 40 -1.07 2.02 -8.38
CA PHE A 40 -2.25 1.71 -7.58
C PHE A 40 -2.38 0.23 -7.25
N VAL A 41 -3.05 -0.02 -6.14
CA VAL A 41 -3.46 -1.36 -5.69
C VAL A 41 -4.97 -1.40 -5.58
N THR A 42 -5.58 -2.48 -6.06
CA THR A 42 -7.04 -2.65 -6.02
C THR A 42 -7.38 -3.93 -5.28
N LEU A 43 -8.22 -3.81 -4.26
CA LEU A 43 -8.89 -4.91 -3.58
C LEU A 43 -10.29 -5.05 -4.18
N SER A 44 -10.70 -6.27 -4.52
CA SER A 44 -12.02 -6.55 -5.07
C SER A 44 -12.62 -7.78 -4.40
N TRP A 45 -13.91 -7.71 -4.09
CA TRP A 45 -14.67 -8.81 -3.52
C TRP A 45 -15.83 -9.19 -4.43
N THR A 46 -16.25 -10.45 -4.38
CA THR A 46 -17.40 -10.96 -5.15
C THR A 46 -18.73 -10.39 -4.64
N GLN A 47 -18.80 -10.05 -3.35
CA GLN A 47 -19.97 -9.48 -2.70
C GLN A 47 -19.57 -8.17 -2.01
N LYS A 48 -20.53 -7.24 -1.92
CA LYS A 48 -20.38 -6.02 -1.14
C LYS A 48 -20.15 -6.34 0.33
N ARG A 49 -19.26 -5.58 0.94
CA ARG A 49 -18.90 -5.65 2.36
C ARG A 49 -19.07 -4.27 2.97
N ARG A 50 -19.49 -4.23 4.23
CA ARG A 50 -19.52 -3.00 5.03
C ARG A 50 -18.14 -2.83 5.67
N LEU A 51 -17.40 -1.81 5.28
CA LEU A 51 -16.02 -1.60 5.73
C LEU A 51 -15.97 -0.53 6.82
N SER A 52 -15.28 -0.80 7.93
CA SER A 52 -15.12 0.11 9.06
C SER A 52 -13.75 0.79 9.09
N GLU A 53 -12.68 0.06 8.79
CA GLU A 53 -11.30 0.56 8.84
C GLU A 53 -10.43 -0.09 7.75
N MET A 54 -9.51 0.70 7.17
CA MET A 54 -8.37 0.23 6.40
C MET A 54 -7.08 0.54 7.14
N ILE A 55 -6.12 -0.39 7.15
CA ILE A 55 -4.76 -0.13 7.63
C ILE A 55 -3.77 -0.40 6.50
N LEU A 56 -2.89 0.57 6.25
CA LEU A 56 -1.77 0.47 5.31
C LEU A 56 -0.44 0.41 6.06
N PHE A 57 0.41 -0.54 5.71
CA PHE A 57 1.78 -0.67 6.25
C PHE A 57 2.80 -0.39 5.14
N PHE A 58 3.30 0.84 5.09
CA PHE A 58 4.28 1.27 4.09
C PHE A 58 5.67 0.72 4.37
N ASP A 59 6.49 0.69 3.32
CA ASP A 59 7.92 0.49 3.48
C ASP A 59 8.54 1.68 4.21
N SER A 60 9.30 1.36 5.24
CA SER A 60 10.08 2.34 5.99
C SER A 60 11.55 1.93 6.08
N ASP A 61 11.99 1.05 5.17
CA ASP A 61 13.31 0.41 5.16
C ASP A 61 13.67 -0.11 6.56
N LEU A 62 13.18 -1.30 6.91
CA LEU A 62 13.42 -1.88 8.24
C LEU A 62 14.91 -2.15 8.55
N ASN A 63 15.77 -2.12 7.52
CA ASN A 63 17.20 -2.26 7.67
C ASN A 63 17.91 -0.90 7.72
N TYR A 64 17.17 0.20 7.55
CA TYR A 64 17.69 1.55 7.59
C TYR A 64 18.36 1.81 8.93
N ARG A 65 19.69 1.93 8.90
CA ARG A 65 20.43 2.52 10.00
C ARG A 65 20.20 4.02 9.94
N PHE A 66 19.56 4.57 10.95
CA PHE A 66 19.25 5.99 11.04
C PHE A 66 20.45 6.83 10.61
N GLN A 67 20.30 7.53 9.47
CA GLN A 67 21.19 8.60 9.06
C GLN A 67 20.36 9.89 9.12
N PRO A 68 20.82 10.93 9.81
CA PRO A 68 20.16 12.22 9.76
C PRO A 68 20.06 12.68 8.30
N SER A 69 18.83 12.80 7.77
CA SER A 69 18.55 13.47 6.51
C SER A 69 18.10 14.89 6.80
N GLU A 70 18.24 15.81 5.83
CA GLU A 70 17.87 17.23 6.01
C GLU A 70 16.43 17.42 6.52
N ASN A 71 15.52 16.52 6.14
CA ASN A 71 14.12 16.56 6.54
C ASN A 71 13.78 15.60 7.69
N ASN A 72 14.72 14.75 8.12
CA ASN A 72 14.51 13.70 9.12
C ASN A 72 13.31 12.78 8.83
N VAL A 73 13.06 12.50 7.55
CA VAL A 73 11.98 11.63 7.05
C VAL A 73 12.58 10.44 6.31
N ILE A 74 11.94 9.27 6.45
CA ILE A 74 12.31 8.04 5.74
C ILE A 74 11.85 8.15 4.28
N PRO A 75 12.77 8.12 3.29
CA PRO A 75 12.43 8.35 1.87
C PRO A 75 11.41 7.38 1.28
N GLN A 76 11.39 6.13 1.75
CA GLN A 76 10.52 5.05 1.27
C GLN A 76 9.06 5.22 1.68
N ILE A 77 8.78 6.00 2.73
CA ILE A 77 7.41 6.20 3.18
C ILE A 77 6.63 6.95 2.11
N VAL A 78 5.48 6.38 1.73
CA VAL A 78 4.50 7.03 0.86
C VAL A 78 3.98 8.28 1.54
N ARG A 79 4.14 9.43 0.87
CA ARG A 79 3.76 10.75 1.35
C ARG A 79 2.32 11.10 0.99
N ASP A 80 1.98 10.89 -0.27
CA ASP A 80 0.71 11.34 -0.84
C ASP A 80 0.00 10.17 -1.52
N TYR A 81 -1.25 9.93 -1.17
CA TYR A 81 -2.08 8.89 -1.78
C TYR A 81 -3.58 9.18 -1.63
N ASP A 82 -4.37 8.58 -2.51
CA ASP A 82 -5.83 8.70 -2.55
C ASP A 82 -6.47 7.33 -2.38
N ILE A 83 -7.60 7.29 -1.67
CA ILE A 83 -8.41 6.10 -1.50
C ILE A 83 -9.72 6.29 -2.24
N TYR A 84 -10.08 5.32 -3.07
CA TYR A 84 -11.32 5.28 -3.83
C TYR A 84 -12.11 4.01 -3.50
N CYS A 85 -13.43 4.11 -3.54
CA CYS A 85 -14.33 2.98 -3.39
C CYS A 85 -15.16 2.78 -4.65
N ARG A 86 -15.50 1.51 -4.95
CA ARG A 86 -16.33 1.17 -6.10
C ARG A 86 -17.80 1.48 -5.79
N THR A 87 -18.39 2.35 -6.59
CA THR A 87 -19.81 2.70 -6.55
C THR A 87 -20.41 2.45 -7.93
N GLY A 88 -21.14 1.35 -8.07
CA GLY A 88 -21.58 0.86 -9.36
C GLY A 88 -20.38 0.47 -10.24
N ASN A 89 -20.26 1.11 -11.41
CA ASN A 89 -19.20 0.80 -12.40
C ASN A 89 -17.98 1.73 -12.30
N ARG A 90 -17.91 2.62 -11.31
CA ARG A 90 -16.82 3.60 -11.17
C ARG A 90 -16.21 3.59 -9.77
N TYR A 91 -15.00 4.13 -9.69
CA TYR A 91 -14.32 4.40 -8.42
C TYR A 91 -14.53 5.86 -8.05
N GLU A 92 -15.13 6.12 -6.89
CA GLU A 92 -15.34 7.45 -6.34
C GLU A 92 -14.33 7.71 -5.22
N LYS A 93 -13.75 8.93 -5.18
CA LYS A 93 -12.73 9.27 -4.18
C LYS A 93 -13.38 9.34 -2.81
N LEU A 94 -12.88 8.53 -1.88
CA LEU A 94 -13.33 8.50 -0.49
C LEU A 94 -12.47 9.43 0.38
N ARG A 95 -11.15 9.25 0.35
CA ARG A 95 -10.21 10.01 1.19
C ARG A 95 -8.97 10.41 0.42
N GLU A 96 -8.39 11.50 0.88
CA GLU A 96 -7.12 12.02 0.42
C GLU A 96 -6.16 12.12 1.61
N VAL A 97 -4.93 11.61 1.45
CA VAL A 97 -3.86 11.74 2.45
C VAL A 97 -2.68 12.42 1.80
N ARG A 98 -2.16 13.47 2.46
CA ARG A 98 -1.02 14.28 1.99
C ARG A 98 -0.03 14.49 3.12
N GLY A 99 1.26 14.54 2.78
CA GLY A 99 2.33 14.83 3.75
C GLY A 99 2.53 13.72 4.81
N ASN A 100 2.28 12.46 4.45
CA ASN A 100 2.44 11.35 5.37
C ASN A 100 3.92 11.02 5.66
N HIS A 101 4.26 10.89 6.94
CA HIS A 101 5.55 10.41 7.43
C HIS A 101 5.42 9.16 8.30
N GLN A 102 4.22 8.61 8.45
CA GLN A 102 3.93 7.44 9.27
C GLN A 102 4.04 6.16 8.42
N ARG A 103 4.67 5.13 8.98
CA ARG A 103 4.71 3.79 8.39
C ARG A 103 3.33 3.13 8.35
N MET A 104 2.56 3.30 9.43
CA MET A 104 1.25 2.68 9.60
C MET A 104 0.17 3.76 9.55
N ASN A 105 -0.69 3.69 8.54
CA ASN A 105 -1.85 4.58 8.44
C ASN A 105 -3.13 3.81 8.68
N ARG A 106 -3.91 4.27 9.66
CA ARG A 106 -5.28 3.81 9.94
C ARG A 106 -6.26 4.78 9.33
N ILE A 107 -7.11 4.29 8.43
CA ILE A 107 -8.07 5.09 7.69
C ILE A 107 -9.48 4.61 8.04
N PRO A 108 -10.31 5.44 8.69
CA PRO A 108 -11.72 5.11 8.91
C PRO A 108 -12.48 5.13 7.58
N MET A 109 -13.33 4.13 7.39
CA MET A 109 -14.12 3.90 6.17
C MET A 109 -15.62 4.21 6.37
N ASP A 110 -16.00 4.75 7.53
CA ASP A 110 -17.34 5.27 7.85
C ASP A 110 -18.49 4.28 7.55
N SER A 111 -18.24 2.98 7.79
CA SER A 111 -19.20 1.88 7.53
C SER A 111 -19.70 1.83 6.07
N MET A 112 -18.83 2.18 5.11
CA MET A 112 -19.12 2.19 3.69
C MET A 112 -19.36 0.78 3.15
N GLU A 113 -20.43 0.62 2.37
CA GLU A 113 -20.73 -0.63 1.68
C GLU A 113 -20.15 -0.62 0.26
N THR A 114 -19.15 -1.46 -0.01
CA THR A 114 -18.47 -1.55 -1.31
C THR A 114 -17.97 -2.97 -1.58
N ASP A 115 -17.76 -3.29 -2.84
CA ASP A 115 -17.16 -4.53 -3.34
C ASP A 115 -15.80 -4.28 -4.04
N GLY A 116 -15.29 -3.04 -3.97
CA GLY A 116 -13.96 -2.70 -4.45
C GLY A 116 -13.38 -1.48 -3.75
N VAL A 117 -12.07 -1.52 -3.48
CA VAL A 117 -11.31 -0.39 -2.94
C VAL A 117 -10.01 -0.26 -3.73
N ARG A 118 -9.65 0.97 -4.09
CA ARG A 118 -8.41 1.28 -4.79
C ARG A 118 -7.62 2.32 -4.00
N VAL A 119 -6.34 2.08 -3.82
CA VAL A 119 -5.40 3.06 -3.29
C VAL A 119 -4.49 3.49 -4.43
N VAL A 120 -4.47 4.79 -4.74
CA VAL A 120 -3.64 5.39 -5.78
C VAL A 120 -2.53 6.19 -5.10
N PHE A 121 -1.28 5.82 -5.36
CA PHE A 121 -0.10 6.46 -4.80
C PHE A 121 0.35 7.60 -5.72
N LEU A 122 0.72 8.72 -5.10
CA LEU A 122 1.06 9.95 -5.82
C LEU A 122 2.52 10.35 -5.59
N ALA A 123 3.01 10.19 -4.36
CA ALA A 123 4.39 10.51 -4.03
C ALA A 123 4.91 9.76 -2.80
N THR A 124 6.22 9.61 -2.72
CA THR A 124 6.95 9.22 -1.50
C THR A 124 7.70 10.44 -0.93
N ASN A 125 8.38 10.24 0.19
CA ASN A 125 9.25 11.25 0.78
C ASN A 125 10.65 11.32 0.14
N GLY A 126 10.93 10.55 -0.91
CA GLY A 126 12.20 10.62 -1.65
C GLY A 126 12.57 9.35 -2.44
N SER A 127 11.85 8.25 -2.28
CA SER A 127 12.01 7.03 -3.07
C SER A 127 11.34 7.14 -4.45
N SER A 128 11.98 6.60 -5.50
CA SER A 128 11.37 6.49 -6.83
C SER A 128 10.32 5.38 -6.94
N ARG A 129 10.25 4.49 -5.94
CA ARG A 129 9.34 3.34 -5.89
C ARG A 129 8.41 3.42 -4.69
N ILE A 130 7.19 2.90 -4.85
CA ILE A 130 6.26 2.64 -3.76
C ILE A 130 6.54 1.27 -3.17
N GLY A 131 6.62 1.20 -1.84
CA GLY A 131 6.67 -0.06 -1.11
C GLY A 131 5.53 -0.18 -0.11
N LEU A 132 4.82 -1.30 -0.13
CA LEU A 132 3.71 -1.60 0.76
C LEU A 132 3.81 -3.06 1.24
N TYR A 133 3.94 -3.25 2.54
CA TYR A 133 4.01 -4.57 3.16
C TYR A 133 2.63 -5.23 3.24
N GLU A 134 1.62 -4.49 3.69
CA GLU A 134 0.32 -5.08 4.00
C GLU A 134 -0.81 -4.04 3.88
N ILE A 135 -1.98 -4.53 3.46
CA ILE A 135 -3.27 -3.83 3.54
C ILE A 135 -4.22 -4.69 4.36
N ARG A 136 -4.78 -4.11 5.42
CA ARG A 136 -5.85 -4.73 6.21
C ARG A 136 -7.15 -3.98 6.00
N ILE A 137 -8.23 -4.74 5.91
CA ILE A 137 -9.59 -4.22 5.82
C ILE A 137 -10.40 -4.88 6.94
N TYR A 138 -11.12 -4.06 7.69
CA TYR A 138 -12.01 -4.46 8.76
C TYR A 138 -13.45 -4.09 8.42
N GLU A 139 -14.39 -4.84 8.98
CA GLU A 139 -15.85 -4.67 8.81
C GLU A 139 -16.49 -4.03 10.05
#